data_AF-A0A3D2F217-F1
#
_entry.id   AF-A0A3D2F217-F1
#
_cell.length_a   1.000
_cell.length_b   1.000
_cell.length_c   1.000
_cell.angle_alpha   90.00
_cell.angle_beta   90.00
_cell.angle_gamma   90.00
#
_symmetry.space_group_name_H-M   'P 1'
#
loop_
_entity.id
_entity.type
_entity.pdbx_description
1 polymer ?
#
loop_
_entity_poly.entity_id
_entity_poly.type
_entity_poly.pdbx_seq_one_letter_code
_entity_poly.pdbx_strand_id
1 'polypeptide(L)'
;MENRNKKGKDLLLELEKTGQYLFHGSENEIEIFEPHQAYNFINGKKTKDDKPGVHASPFAEVAVFMSLINNKNCPAGFSNTFYWNGSKVVLGATKQALDQLNNAKGYVYVFDKFSFKQRSSIEYIHHTSIKPLRMIEVGFKDLPENVELIEDFRPSS
;
A
#
# COMPACT_ATOMS: atom_id res chain seq x y z
N MET A 1 15.11 20.24 9.47
CA MET A 1 16.26 19.54 8.87
C MET A 1 15.86 18.09 8.65
N GLU A 2 15.79 17.62 7.40
CA GLU A 2 15.67 16.17 7.12
C GLU A 2 16.92 15.47 7.69
N ASN A 3 16.70 14.47 8.55
CA ASN A 3 17.79 13.69 9.11
C ASN A 3 18.26 12.66 8.06
N ARG A 4 19.37 12.94 7.37
CA ARG A 4 19.85 12.20 6.18
C ARG A 4 20.18 10.72 6.40
N ASN A 5 20.05 10.21 7.61
CA ASN A 5 20.34 8.81 7.96
C ASN A 5 19.11 7.90 8.02
N LYS A 6 17.89 8.45 7.91
CA LYS A 6 16.67 7.64 7.95
C LYS A 6 16.41 6.94 6.62
N LYS A 7 15.95 5.69 6.71
CA LYS A 7 15.67 4.79 5.58
C LYS A 7 14.39 4.00 5.88
N GLY A 8 13.83 3.34 4.86
CA GLY A 8 12.67 2.46 5.01
C GLY A 8 11.48 3.16 5.67
N LYS A 9 10.83 2.49 6.62
CA LYS A 9 9.66 3.02 7.35
C LYS A 9 9.94 4.34 8.06
N ASP A 10 11.12 4.52 8.66
CA ASP A 10 11.42 5.73 9.44
C ASP A 10 11.43 7.00 8.60
N LEU A 11 11.94 6.92 7.38
CA LEU A 11 11.91 8.04 6.43
C LEU A 11 10.47 8.31 5.97
N LEU A 12 9.71 7.25 5.68
CA LEU A 12 8.33 7.37 5.23
C LEU A 12 7.44 8.03 6.29
N LEU A 13 7.59 7.68 7.56
CA LEU A 13 6.85 8.29 8.67
C LEU A 13 7.21 9.77 8.90
N GLU A 14 8.43 10.19 8.57
CA GLU A 14 8.77 11.62 8.57
C GLU A 14 8.08 12.39 7.43
N LEU A 15 8.07 11.80 6.23
CA LEU A 15 7.37 12.38 5.08
C LEU A 15 5.88 12.46 5.36
N GLU A 16 5.28 11.43 5.96
CA GLU A 16 3.87 11.39 6.32
C GLU A 16 3.49 12.56 7.25
N LYS A 17 4.31 12.83 8.28
CA LYS A 17 4.09 13.91 9.25
C LYS A 17 4.04 15.30 8.62
N THR A 18 4.62 15.48 7.44
CA THR A 18 4.57 16.77 6.73
C THR A 18 3.18 17.08 6.16
N GLY A 19 2.35 16.05 5.93
CA GLY A 19 1.04 16.17 5.29
C GLY A 19 1.07 16.51 3.79
N GLN A 20 2.26 16.59 3.19
CA GLN A 20 2.47 17.02 1.79
C GLN A 20 2.56 15.85 0.80
N TYR A 21 2.68 14.62 1.29
CA TYR A 21 2.98 13.46 0.45
C TYR A 21 1.90 12.39 0.52
N LEU A 22 1.87 11.57 -0.53
CA LEU A 22 1.11 10.32 -0.62
C LEU A 22 2.05 9.17 -0.95
N PHE A 23 1.62 7.95 -0.61
CA PHE A 23 2.44 6.75 -0.67
C PHE A 23 1.74 5.64 -1.47
N HIS A 24 2.46 4.97 -2.36
CA HIS A 24 2.00 3.78 -3.08
C HIS A 24 2.97 2.64 -2.85
N GLY A 25 2.46 1.45 -2.52
CA GLY A 25 3.28 0.24 -2.34
C GLY A 25 3.26 -0.63 -3.60
N SER A 26 4.42 -1.13 -4.03
CA SER A 26 4.53 -2.10 -5.12
C SER A 26 5.63 -3.13 -4.85
N GLU A 27 5.47 -4.31 -5.44
CA GLU A 27 6.46 -5.39 -5.46
C GLU A 27 7.57 -5.19 -6.52
N ASN A 28 7.35 -4.24 -7.44
CA ASN A 28 8.19 -3.97 -8.61
C ASN A 28 8.75 -2.56 -8.59
N GLU A 29 9.91 -2.38 -9.23
CA GLU A 29 10.48 -1.07 -9.57
C GLU A 29 9.70 -0.45 -10.73
N ILE A 30 9.17 0.75 -10.52
CA ILE A 30 8.26 1.44 -11.45
C ILE A 30 8.77 2.88 -11.58
N GLU A 31 9.22 3.23 -12.79
CA GLU A 31 9.66 4.60 -13.07
C GLU A 31 8.47 5.54 -13.30
N ILE A 32 7.44 5.07 -13.99
CA ILE A 32 6.24 5.84 -14.34
C ILE A 32 5.02 4.98 -14.03
N PHE A 33 4.09 5.54 -13.26
CA PHE A 33 2.84 4.88 -12.96
C PHE A 33 1.79 5.23 -14.00
N GLU A 34 1.32 4.22 -14.71
CA GLU A 34 0.18 4.32 -15.61
C GLU A 34 -1.14 4.08 -14.86
N PRO A 35 -2.24 4.77 -15.21
CA PRO A 35 -3.56 4.51 -14.62
C PRO A 35 -4.08 3.11 -14.95
N HIS A 36 -4.38 2.30 -13.93
CA HIS A 36 -4.86 0.93 -14.12
C HIS A 36 -6.27 0.74 -13.53
N GLN A 37 -7.02 -0.22 -14.08
CA GLN A 37 -8.37 -0.54 -13.59
C GLN A 37 -8.28 -1.30 -12.26
N ALA A 38 -8.72 -0.67 -11.17
CA ALA A 38 -8.98 -1.36 -9.91
C ALA A 38 -10.28 -2.18 -9.97
N TYR A 39 -10.38 -3.21 -9.14
CA TYR A 39 -11.55 -4.09 -9.07
C TYR A 39 -11.95 -4.33 -7.62
N ASN A 40 -13.25 -4.30 -7.37
CA ASN A 40 -13.86 -4.69 -6.09
C ASN A 40 -14.60 -6.01 -6.24
N PHE A 41 -14.88 -6.67 -5.12
CA PHE A 41 -15.80 -7.79 -5.06
C PHE A 41 -17.10 -7.34 -4.40
N ILE A 42 -18.18 -7.26 -5.18
CA ILE A 42 -19.52 -6.90 -4.70
C ILE A 42 -20.39 -8.14 -4.86
N ASN A 43 -20.95 -8.65 -3.77
CA ASN A 43 -21.73 -9.91 -3.76
C ASN A 43 -20.98 -11.09 -4.42
N GLY A 44 -19.69 -11.24 -4.11
CA GLY A 44 -18.82 -12.27 -4.70
C GLY A 44 -18.40 -12.04 -6.15
N LYS A 45 -18.91 -10.99 -6.81
CA LYS A 45 -18.61 -10.69 -8.22
C LYS A 45 -17.54 -9.63 -8.35
N LYS A 46 -16.46 -9.96 -9.07
CA LYS A 46 -15.43 -9.00 -9.49
C LYS A 46 -16.07 -7.93 -10.37
N THR A 47 -16.08 -6.70 -9.87
CA THR A 47 -16.71 -5.54 -10.50
C THR A 47 -15.65 -4.46 -10.66
N LYS A 48 -15.67 -3.74 -11.78
CA LYS A 48 -14.80 -2.57 -11.94
C LYS A 48 -15.11 -1.58 -10.82
N ASP A 49 -14.05 -1.00 -10.27
CA ASP A 49 -14.17 0.06 -9.29
C ASP A 49 -14.57 1.37 -10.01
N ASP A 50 -13.81 2.46 -9.84
CA ASP A 50 -13.96 3.67 -10.64
C ASP A 50 -13.19 3.53 -11.98
N LYS A 51 -13.09 4.62 -12.73
CA LYS A 51 -12.20 4.73 -13.90
C LYS A 51 -10.74 4.43 -13.51
N PRO A 52 -9.91 3.96 -14.46
CA PRO A 52 -8.50 3.68 -14.20
C PRO A 52 -7.76 4.81 -13.49
N GLY A 53 -6.89 4.45 -12.57
CA GLY A 53 -6.18 5.41 -11.74
C GLY A 53 -4.91 4.85 -11.15
N VAL A 54 -4.04 5.78 -10.73
CA VAL A 54 -2.93 5.54 -9.81
C VAL A 54 -3.46 5.88 -8.42
N HIS A 55 -3.50 4.90 -7.54
CA HIS A 55 -4.03 5.04 -6.19
C HIS A 55 -2.89 5.26 -5.22
N ALA A 56 -3.07 6.13 -4.22
CA ALA A 56 -2.06 6.33 -3.18
C ALA A 56 -2.74 6.62 -1.83
N SER A 57 -2.04 6.32 -0.74
CA SER A 57 -2.53 6.54 0.62
C SER A 57 -1.78 7.69 1.29
N PRO A 58 -2.43 8.49 2.16
CA PRO A 58 -1.70 9.42 3.02
C PRO A 58 -0.97 8.69 4.16
N PHE A 59 -1.22 7.39 4.38
CA PHE A 59 -0.61 6.60 5.44
C PHE A 59 0.50 5.72 4.86
N ALA A 60 1.74 5.95 5.30
CA ALA A 60 2.90 5.19 4.84
C ALA A 60 2.80 3.72 5.23
N GLU A 61 2.24 3.40 6.39
CA GLU A 61 2.07 2.02 6.85
C GLU A 61 1.22 1.19 5.87
N VAL A 62 0.19 1.80 5.25
CA VAL A 62 -0.60 1.15 4.18
C VAL A 62 0.30 0.82 2.99
N ALA A 63 1.12 1.77 2.55
CA ALA A 63 1.99 1.55 1.39
C ALA A 63 3.08 0.51 1.69
N VAL A 64 3.69 0.52 2.88
CA VAL A 64 4.65 -0.51 3.29
C VAL A 64 3.98 -1.88 3.30
N PHE A 65 2.82 -1.99 3.94
CA PHE A 65 2.04 -3.23 4.00
C PHE A 65 1.72 -3.79 2.60
N MET A 66 1.18 -2.96 1.71
CA MET A 66 0.85 -3.37 0.33
C MET A 66 2.08 -3.68 -0.52
N SER A 67 3.24 -3.06 -0.24
CA SER A 67 4.49 -3.39 -0.94
C SER A 67 5.08 -4.73 -0.53
N LEU A 68 4.73 -5.24 0.67
CA LEU A 68 5.26 -6.48 1.21
C LEU A 68 4.32 -7.66 1.03
N ILE A 69 3.00 -7.47 1.16
CA ILE A 69 2.01 -8.56 1.01
C ILE A 69 1.48 -8.60 -0.42
N ASN A 70 2.12 -9.43 -1.23
CA ASN A 70 1.87 -9.53 -2.67
C ASN A 70 2.24 -10.92 -3.21
N ASN A 71 2.02 -11.18 -4.50
CA ASN A 71 2.26 -12.51 -5.09
C ASN A 71 3.74 -12.90 -5.10
N LYS A 72 4.63 -11.92 -5.26
CA LYS A 72 6.08 -12.16 -5.30
C LYS A 72 6.63 -12.59 -3.94
N ASN A 73 6.17 -11.97 -2.86
CA ASN A 73 6.60 -12.27 -1.49
C ASN A 73 5.80 -13.40 -0.84
N CYS A 74 4.55 -13.62 -1.27
CA CYS A 74 3.65 -14.65 -0.73
C CYS A 74 3.16 -15.63 -1.82
N PRO A 75 4.06 -16.38 -2.48
CA PRO A 75 3.71 -17.23 -3.62
C PRO A 75 2.80 -18.42 -3.25
N ALA A 76 2.75 -18.83 -1.98
CA ALA A 76 1.83 -19.87 -1.52
C ALA A 76 0.38 -19.36 -1.32
N GLY A 77 0.13 -18.08 -1.58
CA GLY A 77 -1.15 -17.42 -1.35
C GLY A 77 -1.09 -16.43 -0.18
N PHE A 78 -1.99 -15.46 -0.23
CA PHE A 78 -2.22 -14.47 0.81
C PHE A 78 -3.64 -13.94 0.71
N SER A 79 -4.20 -13.51 1.85
CA SER A 79 -5.27 -12.51 1.86
C SER A 79 -4.80 -11.33 2.70
N ASN A 80 -5.18 -10.14 2.28
CA ASN A 80 -4.96 -8.92 3.03
C ASN A 80 -6.18 -8.02 2.97
N THR A 81 -6.27 -7.12 3.94
CA THR A 81 -7.28 -6.07 4.00
C THR A 81 -6.68 -4.85 4.68
N PHE A 82 -7.19 -3.67 4.33
CA PHE A 82 -6.98 -2.47 5.11
C PHE A 82 -8.21 -1.59 5.03
N TYR A 83 -8.54 -0.93 6.13
CA TYR A 83 -9.71 -0.05 6.19
C TYR A 83 -9.55 1.03 7.26
N TRP A 84 -10.38 2.07 7.14
CA TRP A 84 -10.49 3.12 8.16
C TRP A 84 -11.59 2.73 9.16
N ASN A 85 -11.26 2.63 10.45
CA ASN A 85 -12.24 2.27 11.48
C ASN A 85 -12.95 3.49 12.13
N GLY A 86 -12.74 4.70 11.58
CA GLY A 86 -13.21 5.96 12.17
C GLY A 86 -12.11 6.75 12.89
N SER A 87 -11.06 6.07 13.37
CA SER A 87 -9.97 6.69 14.16
C SER A 87 -8.58 6.42 13.62
N LYS A 88 -8.34 5.22 13.08
CA LYS A 88 -7.05 4.79 12.54
C LYS A 88 -7.24 3.83 11.37
N VAL A 89 -6.16 3.63 10.62
CA VAL A 89 -6.05 2.51 9.69
C VAL A 89 -5.93 1.21 10.47
N VAL A 90 -6.69 0.21 10.05
CA VAL A 90 -6.55 -1.19 10.48
C VAL A 90 -5.98 -1.97 9.31
N LEU A 91 -4.97 -2.79 9.57
CA LEU A 91 -4.32 -3.66 8.59
C LEU A 91 -4.57 -5.11 9.01
N GLY A 92 -4.95 -5.97 8.07
CA GLY A 92 -5.21 -7.38 8.35
C GLY A 92 -4.58 -8.28 7.29
N ALA A 93 -3.93 -9.36 7.72
CA ALA A 93 -3.33 -10.34 6.82
C ALA A 93 -3.49 -11.76 7.36
N THR A 94 -3.51 -12.75 6.48
CA THR A 94 -3.58 -14.15 6.89
C THR A 94 -2.25 -14.58 7.49
N LYS A 95 -2.29 -15.52 8.44
CA LYS A 95 -1.06 -16.08 9.03
C LYS A 95 -0.14 -16.64 7.95
N GLN A 96 -0.71 -17.30 6.94
CA GLN A 96 0.01 -17.80 5.77
C GLN A 96 0.82 -16.70 5.07
N ALA A 97 0.24 -15.51 4.89
CA ALA A 97 0.94 -14.38 4.28
C ALA A 97 2.13 -13.94 5.14
N LEU A 98 1.90 -13.74 6.46
CA LEU A 98 2.93 -13.25 7.37
C LEU A 98 4.11 -14.22 7.53
N ASP A 99 3.85 -15.53 7.57
CA ASP A 99 4.88 -16.56 7.70
C ASP A 99 5.87 -16.58 6.50
N GLN A 100 5.50 -15.99 5.36
CA GLN A 100 6.32 -15.95 4.13
C GLN A 100 7.25 -14.72 4.03
N LEU A 101 7.11 -13.73 4.92
CA LEU A 101 7.73 -12.41 4.71
C LEU A 101 9.21 -12.30 5.14
N ASN A 102 9.87 -13.35 5.63
CA ASN A 102 11.21 -13.26 6.22
C ASN A 102 12.27 -12.56 5.33
N ASN A 103 12.19 -12.73 4.02
CA ASN A 103 13.08 -12.09 3.03
C ASN A 103 12.33 -11.15 2.09
N ALA A 104 11.12 -10.72 2.46
CA ALA A 104 10.29 -9.88 1.63
C ALA A 104 10.97 -8.54 1.35
N LYS A 105 10.82 -8.09 0.11
CA LYS A 105 11.22 -6.76 -0.35
C LYS A 105 10.05 -6.12 -1.09
N GLY A 106 9.96 -4.81 -0.95
CA GLY A 106 8.97 -3.99 -1.63
C GLY A 106 9.49 -2.58 -1.82
N TYR A 107 8.73 -1.80 -2.57
CA TYR A 107 9.05 -0.41 -2.87
C TYR A 107 7.86 0.46 -2.51
N VAL A 108 8.14 1.54 -1.79
CA VAL A 108 7.18 2.60 -1.51
C VAL A 108 7.55 3.84 -2.31
N TYR A 109 6.57 4.31 -3.08
CA TYR A 109 6.69 5.47 -3.95
C TYR A 109 6.04 6.67 -3.30
N VAL A 110 6.75 7.79 -3.32
CA VAL A 110 6.32 9.06 -2.73
C VAL A 110 5.83 9.98 -3.84
N PHE A 111 4.62 10.49 -3.71
CA PHE A 111 4.03 11.45 -4.63
C PHE A 111 3.71 12.78 -3.94
N ASP A 112 3.69 13.85 -4.72
CA ASP A 112 3.10 15.11 -4.27
C ASP A 112 1.58 14.94 -4.10
N LYS A 113 1.08 15.24 -2.91
CA LYS A 113 -0.33 15.12 -2.58
C LYS A 113 -1.22 16.01 -3.43
N PHE A 114 -0.75 17.20 -3.80
CA PHE A 114 -1.55 18.18 -4.55
C PHE A 114 -1.79 17.77 -6.00
N SER A 115 -1.05 16.76 -6.50
CA SER A 115 -1.27 16.16 -7.81
C SER A 115 -2.44 15.16 -7.83
N PHE A 116 -2.97 14.76 -6.67
CA PHE A 116 -4.02 13.75 -6.55
C PHE A 116 -5.34 14.34 -6.06
N LYS A 117 -6.45 13.69 -6.43
CA LYS A 117 -7.77 13.97 -5.86
C LYS A 117 -8.03 13.05 -4.68
N GLN A 118 -8.50 13.61 -3.56
CA GLN A 118 -8.94 12.79 -2.43
C GLN A 118 -10.20 11.99 -2.80
N ARG A 119 -10.18 10.69 -2.49
CA ARG A 119 -11.32 9.79 -2.70
C ARG A 119 -11.95 9.32 -1.39
N SER A 120 -11.13 9.09 -0.37
CA SER A 120 -11.57 8.76 1.00
C SER A 120 -10.57 9.28 2.03
N SER A 121 -10.77 8.94 3.31
CA SER A 121 -9.80 9.26 4.38
C SER A 121 -8.44 8.60 4.18
N ILE A 122 -8.39 7.45 3.48
CA ILE A 122 -7.19 6.61 3.34
C ILE A 122 -6.71 6.47 1.89
N GLU A 123 -7.44 7.07 0.94
CA GLU A 123 -7.20 6.87 -0.50
C GLU A 123 -7.31 8.18 -1.28
N TYR A 124 -6.35 8.37 -2.16
CA TYR A 124 -6.23 9.42 -3.16
C TYR A 124 -6.03 8.78 -4.53
N ILE A 125 -6.49 9.44 -5.58
CA ILE A 125 -6.46 8.92 -6.95
C ILE A 125 -5.99 9.98 -7.96
N HIS A 126 -5.19 9.55 -8.93
CA HIS A 126 -4.76 10.33 -10.09
C HIS A 126 -5.04 9.54 -11.37
N HIS A 127 -5.50 10.20 -12.44
CA HIS A 127 -6.07 9.52 -13.61
C HIS A 127 -5.21 9.60 -14.88
N THR A 128 -4.01 10.14 -14.76
CA THR A 128 -3.02 10.25 -15.84
C THR A 128 -1.71 9.63 -15.38
N SER A 129 -0.79 9.40 -16.31
CA SER A 129 0.53 8.89 -15.99
C SER A 129 1.27 9.85 -15.06
N ILE A 130 1.97 9.33 -14.05
CA ILE A 130 2.68 10.17 -13.08
C ILE A 130 4.01 9.54 -12.65
N LYS A 131 5.03 10.39 -12.50
CA LYS A 131 6.34 10.00 -11.99
C LYS A 131 6.40 10.23 -10.47
N PRO A 132 6.85 9.25 -9.67
CA PRO A 132 7.06 9.44 -8.25
C PRO A 132 8.22 10.40 -7.99
N LEU A 133 8.14 11.16 -6.89
CA LEU A 133 9.23 12.03 -6.43
C LEU A 133 10.41 11.23 -5.88
N ARG A 134 10.10 10.12 -5.20
CA ARG A 134 11.08 9.23 -4.57
C ARG A 134 10.58 7.78 -4.63
N MET A 135 11.53 6.85 -4.68
CA MET A 135 11.32 5.41 -4.47
C MET A 135 12.13 4.99 -3.24
N ILE A 136 11.51 4.30 -2.30
CA ILE A 136 12.12 3.86 -1.04
C ILE A 136 11.94 2.34 -0.94
N GLU A 137 13.06 1.60 -0.90
CA GLU A 137 13.03 0.16 -0.62
C GLU A 137 12.64 -0.09 0.84
N VAL A 138 11.78 -1.07 1.06
CA VAL A 138 11.33 -1.55 2.37
C VAL A 138 11.42 -3.07 2.43
N GLY A 139 11.58 -3.61 3.64
CA GLY A 139 11.61 -5.06 3.87
C GLY A 139 10.84 -5.48 5.12
N PHE A 140 10.96 -6.74 5.51
CA PHE A 140 10.25 -7.32 6.66
C PHE A 140 10.32 -6.47 7.94
N LYS A 141 11.47 -5.88 8.25
CA LYS A 141 11.67 -5.04 9.44
C LYS A 141 10.86 -3.74 9.43
N ASP A 142 10.41 -3.32 8.24
CA ASP A 142 9.58 -2.14 8.05
C ASP A 142 8.09 -2.46 8.20
N LEU A 143 7.70 -3.74 8.30
CA LEU A 143 6.28 -4.13 8.43
C LEU A 143 5.64 -3.40 9.63
N PRO A 144 4.40 -2.90 9.50
CA PRO A 144 3.66 -2.33 10.62
C PRO A 144 3.47 -3.36 11.74
N GLU A 145 3.62 -2.94 12.99
CA GLU A 145 3.53 -3.85 14.15
C GLU A 145 2.09 -4.26 14.48
N ASN A 146 1.10 -3.53 13.94
CA ASN A 146 -0.32 -3.63 14.22
C ASN A 146 -1.11 -4.39 13.14
N VAL A 147 -0.49 -5.35 12.44
CA VAL A 147 -1.20 -6.20 11.47
C VAL A 147 -2.00 -7.26 12.23
N GLU A 148 -3.32 -7.22 12.07
CA GLU A 148 -4.26 -8.17 12.64
C GLU A 148 -4.27 -9.48 11.83
N LEU A 149 -4.41 -10.62 12.51
CA LEU A 149 -4.64 -11.90 11.84
C LEU A 149 -6.09 -11.99 11.37
N ILE A 150 -6.28 -12.24 10.08
CA ILE A 150 -7.59 -12.52 9.50
C ILE A 150 -7.70 -13.98 9.05
N GLU A 151 -8.92 -14.50 9.04
CA GLU A 151 -9.20 -15.80 8.41
C GLU A 151 -9.13 -15.67 6.89
N ASP A 152 -8.73 -16.75 6.20
CA ASP A 152 -8.76 -16.78 4.75
C ASP A 152 -10.19 -16.52 4.27
N PHE A 153 -10.36 -15.48 3.45
CA PHE A 153 -11.60 -15.31 2.72
C PHE A 153 -11.65 -16.41 1.65
N ARG A 154 -12.22 -17.56 1.99
CA ARG A 154 -12.63 -18.57 1.01
C ARG A 154 -13.94 -18.06 0.41
N PRO A 155 -13.96 -17.57 -0.85
CA PRO A 155 -15.25 -17.37 -1.50
C PRO A 155 -15.96 -18.72 -1.48
N SER A 156 -17.14 -18.76 -0.88
CA SER A 156 -18.00 -19.93 -0.89
C SER A 156 -18.19 -20.38 -2.34
N SER A 157 -17.65 -21.55 -2.65
CA SER A 157 -17.75 -22.26 -3.94
C SER A 157 -19.19 -22.55 -4.31
#